data_AF-V7ENM6-F1
#
_entry.id   AF-V7ENM6-F1
#
_cell.length_a   1.000
_cell.length_b   1.000
_cell.length_c   1.000
_cell.angle_alpha   90.00
_cell.angle_beta   90.00
_cell.angle_gamma   90.00
#
_symmetry.space_group_name_H-M   'P 1'
#
loop_
_entity.id
_entity.type
_entity.pdbx_description
1 polymer ?
#
loop_
_entity_poly.entity_id
_entity_poly.type
_entity_poly.pdbx_seq_one_letter_code
_entity_poly.pdbx_strand_id
1 'polypeptide(L)'
;MVPMFRSALILALVLPAPALAALSGFYDSAEKIGAIFANGAVADQLRQAPVRSVENTGTTPDGQDEWTIRTQDCDLTVKVTAHPPADGMVGMTTYTAEPLGTCD
;
A
#
# COMPACT_ATOMS: atom_id res chain seq x y z
N MET A 1 15.37 13.07 60.39
CA MET A 1 14.06 13.21 59.73
C MET A 1 14.27 13.18 58.22
N VAL A 2 13.45 12.38 57.56
CA VAL A 2 13.44 11.94 56.15
C VAL A 2 13.20 13.13 55.19
N PRO A 3 13.72 13.11 53.93
CA PRO A 3 13.94 14.31 53.12
C PRO A 3 12.68 14.84 52.45
N MET A 4 12.55 16.16 52.37
CA MET A 4 11.41 16.84 51.74
C MET A 4 11.67 17.05 50.25
N PHE A 5 11.18 16.07 49.48
CA PHE A 5 10.80 16.11 48.06
C PHE A 5 10.94 17.46 47.33
N ARG A 6 11.95 17.56 46.47
CA ARG A 6 11.92 18.40 45.26
C ARG A 6 12.00 17.50 44.03
N SER A 7 10.98 16.65 43.87
CA SER A 7 10.76 15.93 42.61
C SER A 7 9.99 16.88 41.68
N ALA A 8 10.73 17.67 40.90
CA ALA A 8 10.17 18.41 39.79
C ALA A 8 9.58 17.38 38.81
N LEU A 9 8.26 17.25 38.83
CA LEU A 9 7.48 16.41 37.93
C LEU A 9 7.61 16.99 36.51
N ILE A 10 8.65 16.60 35.79
CA ILE A 10 8.73 16.76 34.35
C ILE A 10 7.74 15.76 33.76
N LEU A 11 6.46 16.19 33.71
CA LEU A 11 5.41 15.48 32.99
C LEU A 11 5.66 15.72 31.49
N ALA A 12 6.65 15.00 30.95
CA ALA A 12 6.87 14.91 29.53
C ALA A 12 5.57 14.40 28.90
N LEU A 13 4.98 15.24 28.05
CA LEU A 13 3.87 14.92 27.16
C LEU A 13 4.29 13.75 26.26
N VAL A 14 4.12 12.52 26.75
CA VAL A 14 4.05 11.34 25.91
C VAL A 14 2.66 11.40 25.27
N LEU A 15 2.53 12.24 24.25
CA LEU A 15 1.48 12.07 23.27
C LEU A 15 1.73 10.68 22.66
N PRO A 16 0.78 9.74 22.74
CA PRO A 16 0.88 8.52 21.96
C PRO A 16 0.75 8.93 20.50
N ALA A 17 1.88 9.24 19.85
CA ALA A 17 1.93 9.24 18.41
C ALA A 17 1.48 7.84 18.01
N PRO A 18 0.38 7.67 17.25
CA PRO A 18 0.03 6.37 16.76
C PRO A 18 1.26 5.91 15.97
N ALA A 19 1.90 4.85 16.44
CA ALA A 19 2.82 4.09 15.63
C ALA A 19 1.96 3.44 14.54
N LEU A 20 1.57 4.24 13.55
CA LEU A 20 1.19 3.71 12.26
C LEU A 20 2.43 2.91 11.86
N ALA A 21 2.31 1.59 11.89
CA ALA A 21 3.23 0.68 11.24
C ALA A 21 3.08 0.90 9.73
N ALA A 22 3.39 2.11 9.27
CA ALA A 22 3.47 2.45 7.87
C ALA A 22 4.66 1.66 7.35
N LEU A 23 4.35 0.65 6.53
CA LEU A 23 5.37 -0.05 5.76
C LEU A 23 6.22 1.01 5.04
N SER A 24 7.54 0.78 4.99
CA SER A 24 8.37 1.60 4.11
C SER A 24 7.83 1.50 2.69
N GLY A 25 8.01 2.54 1.87
CA GLY A 25 7.53 2.55 0.48
C GLY A 25 7.97 1.33 -0.33
N PHE A 26 9.13 0.74 -0.03
CA PHE A 26 9.58 -0.51 -0.64
C PHE A 26 8.65 -1.69 -0.36
N TYR A 27 8.37 -1.99 0.91
CA TYR A 27 7.49 -3.09 1.30
C TYR A 27 6.03 -2.81 0.91
N ASP A 28 5.59 -1.56 1.00
CA ASP A 28 4.27 -1.15 0.53
C ASP A 28 4.10 -1.40 -0.98
N SER A 29 5.12 -1.08 -1.78
CA SER A 29 5.15 -1.40 -3.21
C SER A 29 5.12 -2.90 -3.47
N ALA A 30 5.82 -3.69 -2.66
CA ALA A 30 5.83 -5.15 -2.78
C ALA A 30 4.44 -5.76 -2.52
N GLU A 31 3.73 -5.30 -1.49
CA GLU A 31 2.35 -5.72 -1.21
C GLU A 31 1.40 -5.35 -2.35
N LYS A 32 1.54 -4.14 -2.92
CA LYS A 32 0.74 -3.69 -4.07
C LYS A 32 1.00 -4.56 -5.31
N ILE A 33 2.26 -4.81 -5.64
CA ILE A 33 2.64 -5.70 -6.76
C ILE A 33 2.14 -7.12 -6.53
N GLY A 34 2.23 -7.62 -5.29
CA GLY A 34 1.66 -8.91 -4.90
C GLY A 34 0.15 -8.98 -5.17
N ALA A 35 -0.59 -7.94 -4.79
CA ALA A 35 -2.04 -7.86 -5.06
C ALA A 35 -2.37 -7.77 -6.56
N ILE A 36 -1.55 -7.07 -7.35
CA ILE A 36 -1.68 -7.03 -8.82
C ILE A 36 -1.55 -8.43 -9.41
N PHE A 37 -0.49 -9.16 -9.06
CA PHE A 37 -0.22 -10.49 -9.61
C PHE A 37 -1.09 -11.61 -9.04
N ALA A 38 -1.69 -11.41 -7.86
CA ALA A 38 -2.69 -12.32 -7.32
C ALA A 38 -4.07 -12.19 -7.99
N ASN A 39 -4.32 -11.13 -8.77
CA ASN A 39 -5.60 -10.93 -9.43
C ASN A 39 -5.67 -11.64 -10.79
N GLY A 40 -6.54 -12.66 -10.87
CA GLY A 40 -6.80 -13.40 -12.12
C GLY A 40 -7.28 -12.53 -13.28
N ALA A 41 -8.09 -11.49 -13.03
CA ALA A 41 -8.56 -10.59 -14.08
C ALA A 41 -7.41 -9.79 -14.70
N VAL A 42 -6.41 -9.39 -13.91
CA VAL A 42 -5.20 -8.72 -14.43
C VAL A 42 -4.39 -9.70 -15.28
N ALA A 43 -4.19 -10.93 -14.79
CA ALA A 43 -3.49 -11.97 -15.53
C ALA A 43 -4.18 -12.30 -16.87
N ASP A 44 -5.51 -12.38 -16.87
CA ASP A 44 -6.31 -12.65 -18.06
C ASP A 44 -6.24 -11.50 -19.07
N GLN A 45 -6.29 -10.25 -18.62
CA GLN A 45 -6.09 -9.08 -19.50
C GLN A 45 -4.69 -9.07 -20.12
N LEU A 46 -3.67 -9.43 -19.35
CA LEU A 46 -2.31 -9.59 -19.86
C LEU A 46 -2.12 -10.86 -20.69
N ARG A 47 -3.18 -11.65 -20.93
CA ARG A 47 -3.14 -12.94 -21.64
C ARG A 47 -2.13 -13.91 -21.06
N GLN A 48 -1.86 -13.81 -19.75
CA GLN A 48 -0.84 -14.56 -19.02
C GLN A 48 0.57 -14.45 -19.64
N ALA A 49 0.83 -13.36 -20.36
CA ALA A 49 2.13 -13.12 -20.97
C ALA A 49 3.19 -12.81 -19.91
N PRO A 50 4.48 -13.14 -20.17
CA PRO A 50 5.58 -12.78 -19.28
C PRO A 50 5.66 -11.27 -19.03
N VAL A 51 5.76 -10.87 -17.77
CA VAL A 51 5.87 -9.46 -17.37
C VAL A 51 7.30 -8.96 -17.58
N ARG A 52 7.41 -7.81 -18.25
CA ARG A 52 8.67 -7.10 -18.52
C ARG A 52 8.96 -6.05 -17.45
N SER A 53 7.96 -5.24 -17.10
CA SER A 53 8.08 -4.26 -16.02
C SER A 53 6.75 -4.00 -15.32
N VAL A 54 6.85 -3.53 -14.08
CA VAL A 54 5.74 -3.06 -13.26
C VAL A 54 6.17 -1.74 -12.65
N GLU A 55 5.44 -0.68 -12.97
CA GLU A 55 5.81 0.69 -12.62
C GLU A 55 4.62 1.41 -11.99
N ASN A 56 4.85 2.11 -10.88
CA ASN A 56 3.86 3.05 -10.35
C ASN A 56 3.88 4.30 -11.23
N THR A 57 2.78 4.57 -11.91
CA THR A 57 2.66 5.68 -12.87
C THR A 57 1.97 6.90 -12.29
N GLY A 58 1.46 6.81 -11.06
CA GLY A 58 0.90 7.92 -10.33
C GLY A 58 -0.37 7.52 -9.59
N THR A 59 -1.43 8.30 -9.79
CA THR A 59 -2.67 8.18 -9.03
C THR A 59 -3.86 8.48 -9.93
N THR A 60 -4.93 7.71 -9.79
CA THR A 60 -6.21 7.96 -10.47
C THR A 60 -6.82 9.29 -10.01
N PRO A 61 -7.80 9.85 -10.75
CA PRO A 61 -8.52 11.06 -10.32
C PRO A 61 -9.18 10.94 -8.93
N ASP A 62 -9.54 9.72 -8.54
CA ASP A 62 -10.16 9.40 -7.24
C ASP A 62 -9.14 9.14 -6.12
N GLY A 63 -7.83 9.24 -6.42
CA GLY A 63 -6.77 9.12 -5.41
C GLY A 63 -6.25 7.70 -5.16
N GLN A 64 -6.59 6.71 -5.99
CA GLN A 64 -6.02 5.36 -5.90
C GLN A 64 -4.71 5.27 -6.67
N ASP A 65 -3.80 4.40 -6.24
CA ASP A 65 -2.53 4.24 -6.95
C ASP A 65 -2.75 3.68 -8.34
N GLU A 66 -2.05 4.25 -9.31
CA GLU A 66 -2.04 3.78 -10.69
C GLU A 66 -0.71 3.10 -11.00
N TRP A 67 -0.80 1.93 -11.61
CA TRP A 67 0.35 1.14 -12.01
C TRP A 67 0.21 0.70 -13.46
N THR A 68 1.32 0.66 -14.19
CA THR A 68 1.38 0.06 -15.52
C THR A 68 2.19 -1.22 -15.48
N ILE A 69 1.60 -2.30 -16.00
CA ILE A 69 2.27 -3.58 -16.23
C ILE A 69 2.54 -3.69 -17.72
N ARG A 70 3.82 -3.85 -18.07
CA ARG A 70 4.25 -4.01 -19.46
C ARG A 70 4.60 -5.46 -19.73
N THR A 71 4.10 -5.99 -20.83
CA THR A 71 4.45 -7.29 -21.39
C THR A 71 5.15 -7.08 -22.73
N GLN A 72 5.33 -8.14 -23.53
CA GLN A 72 5.90 -8.00 -24.87
C GLN A 72 4.98 -7.20 -25.81
N ASP A 73 3.67 -7.42 -25.71
CA ASP A 73 2.70 -6.96 -26.69
C ASP A 73 1.60 -6.06 -26.09
N CYS A 74 1.64 -5.78 -24.79
CA CYS A 74 0.65 -4.93 -24.12
C CYS A 74 1.23 -4.17 -22.92
N ASP A 75 0.77 -2.92 -22.77
CA ASP A 75 0.88 -2.12 -21.56
C ASP A 75 -0.52 -2.00 -20.93
N LEU A 76 -0.72 -2.63 -19.77
CA LEU A 76 -1.97 -2.59 -19.04
C LEU A 76 -1.86 -1.66 -17.84
N THR A 77 -2.76 -0.68 -17.77
CA THR A 77 -2.93 0.15 -16.57
C THR A 77 -3.87 -0.55 -15.59
N VAL A 78 -3.46 -0.59 -14.32
CA VAL A 78 -4.26 -1.09 -13.21
C VAL A 78 -4.36 -0.01 -12.13
N LYS A 79 -5.51 -0.01 -11.46
CA LYS A 79 -5.75 0.77 -10.26
C LYS A 79 -5.57 -0.12 -9.03
N VAL A 80 -4.92 0.38 -8.00
CA VAL A 80 -4.74 -0.32 -6.73
C VAL A 80 -5.41 0.44 -5.59
N THR A 81 -6.39 -0.19 -4.98
CA THR A 81 -7.16 0.36 -3.85
C THR A 81 -6.61 -0.19 -2.54
N ALA A 82 -6.27 0.71 -1.61
CA ALA A 82 -5.83 0.37 -0.27
C ALA A 82 -7.02 0.16 0.67
N HIS A 83 -6.98 -0.92 1.45
CA HIS A 83 -7.96 -1.29 2.47
C HIS A 83 -7.28 -1.31 3.83
N PRO A 84 -7.38 -0.22 4.62
CA PRO A 84 -6.82 -0.18 5.96
C PRO A 84 -7.56 -1.20 6.85
N PRO A 85 -6.93 -1.66 7.95
CA PRO A 85 -7.61 -2.46 8.95
C PRO A 85 -8.85 -1.73 9.49
N ALA A 86 -9.88 -2.50 9.85
CA ALA A 86 -11.08 -1.94 10.47
C ALA A 86 -10.74 -1.13 11.75
N ASP A 87 -11.53 -0.11 12.04
CA ASP A 87 -11.27 0.81 13.16
C ASP A 87 -11.06 0.06 14.48
N GLY A 88 -9.97 0.39 15.16
CA GLY A 88 -9.58 -0.24 16.44
C GLY A 88 -8.90 -1.60 16.30
N MET A 89 -8.74 -2.13 15.08
CA MET A 89 -8.00 -3.38 14.83
C MET A 89 -6.53 -3.10 14.51
N VAL A 90 -5.65 -4.00 14.95
CA VAL A 90 -4.25 -4.02 14.54
C VAL A 90 -4.08 -4.91 13.31
N GLY A 91 -3.31 -4.45 12.33
CA GLY A 91 -3.08 -5.19 11.09
C GLY A 91 -2.33 -4.36 10.05
N MET A 92 -1.98 -5.00 8.93
CA MET A 92 -1.41 -4.33 7.76
C MET A 92 -2.52 -3.89 6.81
N THR A 93 -2.28 -2.82 6.06
CA THR A 93 -3.13 -2.42 4.93
C THR A 93 -3.07 -3.53 3.87
N THR A 94 -4.24 -3.91 3.36
CA THR A 94 -4.36 -4.85 2.25
C THR A 94 -4.73 -4.12 0.98
N TYR A 95 -4.56 -4.75 -0.18
CA TYR A 95 -4.75 -4.10 -1.48
C TYR A 95 -5.60 -4.96 -2.41
N THR A 96 -6.40 -4.28 -3.24
CA THR A 96 -7.07 -4.90 -4.40
C THR A 96 -6.64 -4.17 -5.67
N ALA A 97 -6.26 -4.91 -6.69
CA ALA A 97 -5.96 -4.37 -8.01
C ALA A 97 -7.13 -4.55 -8.97
N GLU A 98 -7.35 -3.63 -9.89
CA GLU A 98 -8.38 -3.71 -10.94
C GLU A 98 -7.81 -3.22 -12.28
N PRO A 99 -7.98 -3.94 -13.40
CA PRO A 99 -7.57 -3.44 -14.70
C PRO A 99 -8.44 -2.24 -15.13
N LEU A 100 -7.81 -1.20 -15.66
CA LEU A 100 -8.48 0.00 -16.17
C LEU A 100 -8.67 -0.01 -17.71
N GLY A 101 -8.36 -1.13 -18.36
CA GLY A 101 -8.47 -1.30 -19.80
C GLY A 101 -8.27 -2.75 -20.23
N THR A 102 -8.10 -2.95 -21.53
CA THR A 102 -7.88 -4.26 -22.14
C THR A 102 -6.62 -4.27 -23.01
N CYS A 103 -6.00 -5.43 -23.10
CA CYS A 103 -4.95 -5.70 -24.09
C CYS A 103 -5.59 -6.37 -25.30
N ASP A 104 -5.91 -5.59 -26.33
CA ASP A 104 -6.48 -6.12 -27.59
C ASP A 104 -5.46 -6.93 -28.41
#